data_AF-A0A218QEZ1-F1
#
_entry.id   AF-A0A218QEZ1-F1
#
_cell.length_a   1.000
_cell.length_b   1.000
_cell.length_c   1.000
_cell.angle_alpha   90.00
_cell.angle_beta   90.00
_cell.angle_gamma   90.00
#
_symmetry.space_group_name_H-M   'P 1'
#
loop_
_entity.id
_entity.type
_entity.pdbx_description
1 polymer ?
#
loop_
_entity_poly.entity_id
_entity_poly.type
_entity_poly.pdbx_seq_one_letter_code
_entity_poly.pdbx_strand_id
1 'polypeptide(L)' 'MHYTTRRFWQYYNALPENVQQTADQCYELLKVDTSHPSLHFKKIGNKYWSVRAGLNYRALGVEVEGGIS' A
#
# COMPACT_ATOMS: atom_id res chain seq x y z
N MET A 1 9.67 7.58 6.30
CA MET A 1 9.77 7.71 4.83
C MET A 1 9.30 6.41 4.22
N HIS A 2 8.42 6.45 3.23
CA HIS A 2 8.02 5.27 2.45
C HIS A 2 8.75 5.29 1.12
N TYR A 3 9.30 4.15 0.72
CA TYR A 3 10.08 3.96 -0.49
C TYR A 3 9.32 3.10 -1.48
N THR A 4 9.32 3.51 -2.73
CA THR A 4 8.71 2.75 -3.83
C THR A 4 9.74 2.51 -4.92
N THR A 5 9.54 1.45 -5.71
CA THR A 5 10.41 1.14 -6.84
C THR A 5 9.90 1.82 -8.11
N ARG A 6 10.74 1.96 -9.14
CA ARG A 6 10.27 2.44 -10.46
C ARG A 6 9.15 1.56 -11.03
N ARG A 7 9.26 0.25 -10.81
CA ARG A 7 8.26 -0.73 -11.24
C ARG A 7 6.92 -0.54 -10.53
N PHE A 8 6.93 -0.12 -9.27
CA PHE A 8 5.72 0.24 -8.55
C PHE A 8 4.97 1.37 -9.27
N TRP A 9 5.65 2.47 -9.60
CA TRP A 9 5.04 3.60 -10.30
C TRP A 9 4.51 3.25 -11.69
N GLN A 10 5.20 2.37 -12.42
CA GLN A 10 4.71 1.88 -13.72
C GLN A 10 3.36 1.18 -13.59
N TYR A 11 3.20 0.30 -12.59
CA TYR A 11 1.92 -0.36 -12.35
C TYR A 11 0.88 0.58 -11.78
N TYR A 12 1.26 1.47 -10.87
CA TYR A 12 0.37 2.48 -10.28
C TYR A 12 -0.26 3.37 -11.35
N ASN A 13 0.56 3.92 -12.25
CA ASN A 13 0.11 4.79 -13.33
C ASN A 13 -0.75 4.07 -14.38
N ALA A 14 -0.67 2.73 -14.45
CA ALA A 14 -1.52 1.92 -15.32
C ALA A 14 -2.88 1.60 -14.70
N LEU A 15 -3.11 1.94 -13.42
CA LEU A 15 -4.39 1.71 -12.75
C LEU A 15 -5.44 2.73 -13.20
N PRO A 16 -6.73 2.36 -13.19
CA PRO A 16 -7.82 3.32 -13.34
C PRO A 16 -7.74 4.43 -12.29
N GLU A 17 -8.17 5.65 -12.64
CA GLU A 17 -8.06 6.84 -11.80
C GLU A 17 -8.72 6.67 -10.42
N ASN A 18 -9.88 6.01 -10.35
CA ASN A 18 -10.56 5.76 -9.08
C ASN A 18 -9.75 4.84 -8.13
N VAL A 19 -8.92 3.96 -8.69
CA VAL A 19 -8.06 3.06 -7.93
C VAL A 19 -6.83 3.81 -7.43
N GLN A 20 -6.27 4.69 -8.28
CA GLN A 20 -5.18 5.60 -7.89
C GLN A 20 -5.62 6.47 -6.70
N GLN A 21 -6.79 7.13 -6.80
CA GLN A 21 -7.35 7.92 -5.71
C GLN A 21 -7.53 7.14 -4.40
N THR A 22 -8.00 5.89 -4.49
CA THR A 22 -8.15 5.03 -3.30
C THR A 22 -6.77 4.68 -2.71
N ALA A 23 -5.80 4.37 -3.55
CA ALA A 23 -4.44 4.07 -3.13
C ALA A 23 -3.75 5.28 -2.48
N ASP A 24 -3.95 6.49 -3.01
CA ASP A 24 -3.45 7.74 -2.43
C ASP A 24 -4.07 8.00 -1.05
N GLN A 25 -5.38 7.77 -0.88
CA GLN A 25 -6.04 7.87 0.43
C GLN A 25 -5.48 6.87 1.44
N CYS A 26 -5.25 5.61 1.03
CA CYS A 26 -4.60 4.62 1.87
C CYS A 26 -3.16 5.05 2.24
N TYR A 27 -2.43 5.67 1.31
CA TYR A 27 -1.07 6.13 1.56
C TYR A 27 -1.03 7.32 2.54
N GLU A 28 -1.93 8.29 2.39
CA GLU A 28 -2.03 9.40 3.35
C GLU A 28 -2.41 8.90 4.75
N LEU A 29 -3.30 7.92 4.83
CA LEU A 29 -3.62 7.28 6.11
C LEU A 29 -2.43 6.52 6.70
N LEU A 30 -1.67 5.79 5.87
CA LEU A 30 -0.46 5.07 6.28
C LEU A 30 0.59 6.01 6.89
N LYS A 31 0.74 7.23 6.36
CA LYS A 31 1.67 8.24 6.90
C LYS A 31 1.28 8.73 8.29
N VAL A 32 -0.02 8.72 8.60
CA VAL A 32 -0.56 9.21 9.88
C VAL A 32 -0.62 8.09 10.92
N ASP A 33 -1.11 6.92 10.52
CA ASP A 33 -1.24 5.73 11.38
C ASP A 33 -0.97 4.46 10.58
N THR A 34 0.22 3.91 10.76
CA THR A 34 0.67 2.67 10.10
C THR A 34 -0.10 1.43 10.55
N SER A 35 -0.85 1.52 11.65
CA SER A 35 -1.62 0.41 12.23
C SER A 35 -3.12 0.55 12.02
N HIS A 36 -3.56 1.55 11.24
CA HIS A 36 -4.98 1.87 11.12
C HIS A 36 -5.78 0.67 10.56
N PRO A 37 -6.89 0.26 11.20
CA PRO A 37 -7.64 -0.95 10.83
C PRO A 37 -8.13 -0.98 9.38
N SER A 38 -8.45 0.19 8.80
CA SER A 38 -8.94 0.30 7.41
C SER A 38 -7.87 0.01 6.35
N LEU A 39 -6.57 0.04 6.70
CA LEU A 39 -5.51 -0.39 5.79
C LEU A 39 -5.54 -1.91 5.58
N HIS A 40 -6.16 -2.65 6.51
CA HIS A 40 -6.38 -4.10 6.44
C HIS A 40 -5.11 -4.87 6.05
N PHE A 41 -3.97 -4.50 6.62
CA PHE A 41 -2.70 -5.18 6.38
C PHE A 41 -2.81 -6.66 6.71
N LYS A 42 -2.55 -7.49 5.71
CA LYS A 42 -2.47 -8.94 5.88
C LYS A 42 -1.04 -9.40 5.59
N LYS A 43 -0.38 -10.00 6.57
CA LYS A 43 0.93 -10.61 6.36
C LYS A 43 0.79 -11.79 5.39
N ILE A 44 1.61 -11.81 4.34
CA ILE A 44 1.66 -12.87 3.34
C ILE A 44 3.08 -13.43 3.31
N GLY A 45 3.21 -14.68 3.78
CA GLY A 45 4.51 -15.33 3.97
C GLY A 45 5.36 -14.61 5.02
N ASN A 46 6.69 -14.70 4.88
CA ASN A 46 7.59 -14.20 5.92
C ASN A 46 8.05 -12.75 5.73
N LYS A 47 7.83 -12.15 4.54
CA LYS A 47 8.46 -10.87 4.16
C LYS A 47 7.51 -9.81 3.63
N TYR A 48 6.31 -10.19 3.21
CA TYR A 48 5.41 -9.29 2.51
C TYR A 48 4.12 -9.05 3.29
N TRP A 49 3.57 -7.87 3.08
CA TRP A 49 2.27 -7.45 3.55
C TRP A 49 1.40 -7.11 2.35
N SER A 50 0.14 -7.47 2.39
CA SER A 50 -0.85 -7.07 1.40
C SER A 50 -1.77 -6.02 1.98
N VAL A 51 -1.98 -4.94 1.21
CA VAL A 51 -2.88 -3.83 1.52
C VAL A 51 -3.98 -3.80 0.47
N ARG A 52 -5.22 -3.54 0.88
CA ARG A 52 -6.33 -3.35 -0.07
C ARG A 52 -6.33 -1.92 -0.61
N ALA A 53 -6.35 -1.77 -1.93
CA ALA A 53 -6.53 -0.50 -2.62
C ALA A 53 -7.84 -0.57 -3.43
N GLY A 54 -8.97 -0.65 -2.72
CA GLY A 54 -10.28 -0.96 -3.29
C GLY A 54 -10.59 -2.47 -3.33
N LEU A 55 -11.65 -2.83 -4.06
CA LEU A 55 -12.20 -4.20 -4.01
C LEU A 55 -11.29 -5.24 -4.69
N ASN A 56 -10.73 -4.88 -5.85
CA ASN A 56 -10.03 -5.81 -6.74
C ASN A 56 -8.51 -5.61 -6.76
N TYR A 57 -8.00 -4.52 -6.18
CA TYR A 57 -6.58 -4.18 -6.26
C TYR A 57 -5.91 -4.30 -4.89
N ARG A 58 -4.67 -4.78 -4.92
CA ARG A 58 -3.84 -4.95 -3.72
C ARG A 58 -2.46 -4.39 -4.00
N ALA A 59 -1.93 -3.67 -3.02
CA ALA A 59 -0.52 -3.30 -2.98
C ALA A 59 0.26 -4.33 -2.15
N LEU A 60 1.55 -4.49 -2.47
CA LEU A 60 2.49 -5.24 -1.66
C LEU A 60 3.41 -4.26 -0.94
N GLY A 61 3.55 -4.47 0.37
CA GLY A 61 4.52 -3.77 1.20
C GLY A 61 5.50 -4.75 1.85
N VAL A 62 6.59 -4.20 2.37
CA VAL A 62 7.58 -4.89 3.19
C VAL A 62 7.67 -4.22 4.55
N GLU A 63 7.95 -5.02 5.57
CA GLU A 63 8.17 -4.51 6.92
C GLU A 63 9.50 -3.73 6.94
N VAL A 64 9.46 -2.51 7.46
CA VAL A 64 10.62 -1.64 7.67
C VAL A 64 10.64 -1.20 9.13
N GLU A 65 11.76 -0.65 9.59
CA GLU A 65 11.85 -0.10 10.95
C GLU A 65 10.75 0.96 11.15
N GLY A 66 9.83 0.68 12.10
CA GLY A 66 8.73 1.57 12.43
C GLY A 66 7.48 1.48 11.54
N GLY A 67 7.36 0.51 10.61
CA GLY A 67 6.12 0.34 9.85
C GLY A 67 6.22 -0.53 8.59
N ILE A 68 5.45 -0.15 7.56
CA ILE A 68 5.37 -0.85 6.27
C ILE A 68 5.69 0.14 5.15
N SER A 69 6.49 -0.29 4.17
CA SER A 69 6.86 0.47 2.97
C SER A 69 6.59 -0.30 1.69
#